data_AF-A0A9D9D628-F1
#
_entry.id   AF-A0A9D9D628-F1
#
_cell.length_a   1.000
_cell.length_b   1.000
_cell.length_c   1.000
_cell.angle_alpha   90.00
_cell.angle_beta   90.00
_cell.angle_gamma   90.00
#
_symmetry.space_group_name_H-M   'P 1'
#
loop_
_entity.id
_entity.type
_entity.pdbx_description
1 polymer ?
#
loop_
_entity_poly.entity_id
_entity_poly.type
_entity_poly.pdbx_seq_one_letter_code
_entity_poly.pdbx_strand_id
1 'polypeptide(L)' 'MMGNNIIFEVEEEYLQKLAKKEFGRKLSEEEIIFIRKGIISALSICLDSIVKTAIQEIEECNS' A
#
# COMPACT_ATOMS: atom_id res chain seq x y z
N MET A 1 -17.67 -5.87 18.80
CA MET A 1 -17.27 -6.14 17.41
C MET A 1 -15.82 -5.72 17.27
N MET A 2 -14.90 -6.65 17.02
CA MET A 2 -13.52 -6.29 16.70
C MET A 2 -13.55 -5.64 15.31
N GLY A 3 -13.25 -4.34 15.24
CA GLY A 3 -13.12 -3.63 13.98
C GLY A 3 -11.89 -4.15 13.24
N ASN A 4 -12.05 -4.49 11.96
CA ASN A 4 -10.92 -4.66 11.07
C ASN A 4 -10.29 -3.27 10.89
N ASN A 5 -9.31 -2.95 11.73
CA ASN A 5 -8.51 -1.74 11.54
C ASN A 5 -7.69 -1.93 10.26
N ILE A 6 -7.92 -1.06 9.28
CA ILE A 6 -7.13 -1.04 8.05
C ILE A 6 -5.74 -0.51 8.42
N ILE A 7 -4.71 -1.34 8.23
CA ILE A 7 -3.32 -0.99 8.53
C ILE A 7 -2.64 -0.36 7.29
N PHE A 8 -3.19 -0.58 6.10
CA PHE A 8 -2.66 -0.05 4.84
C PHE A 8 -3.78 0.37 3.89
N GLU A 9 -3.76 1.62 3.45
CA GLU A 9 -4.67 2.19 2.46
C GLU A 9 -3.88 3.04 1.47
N VAL A 10 -4.25 2.92 0.18
CA VAL A 10 -3.73 3.80 -0.88
C VAL A 10 -4.92 4.51 -1.49
N GLU A 11 -4.96 5.82 -1.29
CA GLU A 11 -5.99 6.67 -1.87
C GLU A 11 -5.86 6.73 -3.40
N GLU A 12 -6.99 6.69 -4.09
CA GLU A 12 -7.01 6.83 -5.55
C GLU A 12 -6.43 8.18 -6.00
N GLU A 13 -6.62 9.25 -5.21
CA GLU A 13 -6.06 10.57 -5.52
C GLU A 13 -4.54 10.52 -5.61
N TYR A 14 -3.88 9.76 -4.73
CA TYR A 14 -2.44 9.56 -4.79
C TYR A 14 -2.02 8.87 -6.09
N LEU A 15 -2.73 7.82 -6.49
CA LEU A 15 -2.47 7.12 -7.76
C LEU A 15 -2.64 8.04 -8.97
N GLN A 16 -3.68 8.89 -8.96
CA GLN A 16 -3.92 9.86 -10.04
C GLN A 16 -2.85 10.96 -10.10
N LYS A 17 -2.35 11.44 -8.95
CA LYS A 17 -1.22 12.39 -8.88
C LYS A 17 0.05 11.78 -9.47
N LEU A 18 0.37 10.54 -9.09
CA LEU A 18 1.50 9.79 -9.64
C LEU A 18 1.36 9.61 -11.16
N ALA A 19 0.19 9.17 -11.63
CA ALA A 19 -0.02 8.94 -13.05
C ALA A 19 0.10 10.22 -13.89
N LYS A 20 -0.39 11.36 -13.37
CA LYS A 20 -0.22 12.65 -14.03
C LYS A 20 1.26 13.05 -14.14
N LYS A 21 2.07 12.72 -13.14
CA LYS A 21 3.52 12.99 -13.13
C LYS A 21 4.28 12.07 -14.08
N GLU A 22 4.02 10.76 -14.04
CA GLU A 22 4.78 9.75 -14.78
C GLU A 22 4.32 9.62 -16.24
N PHE A 23 3.02 9.77 -16.51
CA PHE A 23 2.41 9.52 -17.83
C PHE A 23 1.75 10.76 -18.45
N GLY A 24 1.68 11.89 -17.73
CA GLY A 24 1.04 13.12 -18.22
C GLY A 24 -0.49 13.05 -18.32
N ARG A 25 -1.12 11.97 -17.83
CA ARG A 25 -2.59 11.76 -17.90
C ARG A 25 -3.13 11.08 -16.65
N LYS A 26 -4.46 11.09 -16.50
CA LYS A 26 -5.16 10.28 -15.49
C LYS A 26 -5.20 8.81 -15.89
N LEU A 27 -5.31 7.95 -14.89
CA LEU A 27 -5.55 6.52 -15.07
C LEU A 27 -7.02 6.28 -15.38
N SER A 28 -7.30 5.30 -16.24
CA SER A 28 -8.63 4.72 -16.37
C SER A 28 -8.97 3.83 -15.17
N GLU A 29 -10.25 3.52 -14.99
CA GLU A 29 -10.69 2.58 -13.94
C GLU A 29 -10.03 1.20 -14.07
N GLU A 30 -9.86 0.70 -15.29
CA GLU A 30 -9.20 -0.59 -15.57
C GLU A 30 -7.73 -0.57 -15.14
N GLU A 31 -7.01 0.53 -15.40
CA GLU A 31 -5.63 0.70 -14.98
C GLU A 31 -5.51 0.77 -13.46
N ILE A 32 -6.45 1.46 -12.78
CA ILE A 32 -6.51 1.51 -11.32
C ILE A 32 -6.73 0.12 -10.75
N ILE A 33 -7.64 -0.68 -11.32
CA ILE A 33 -7.87 -2.07 -10.91
C ILE A 33 -6.59 -2.89 -11.07
N PHE A 34 -5.85 -2.70 -12.17
CA PHE A 34 -4.61 -3.43 -12.43
C PHE A 34 -3.52 -3.07 -11.42
N ILE A 35 -3.35 -1.77 -11.12
CA ILE A 35 -2.42 -1.28 -10.11
C ILE A 35 -2.78 -1.83 -8.73
N ARG A 36 -4.06 -1.83 -8.35
CA ARG A 36 -4.52 -2.39 -7.07
C ARG A 36 -4.14 -3.86 -6.94
N LYS A 37 -4.31 -4.66 -7.99
CA LYS A 37 -3.89 -6.07 -8.01
C LYS A 37 -2.38 -6.21 -7.84
N GLY A 38 -1.59 -5.37 -8.52
CA GLY A 38 -0.14 -5.34 -8.38
C GLY A 38 0.32 -5.02 -6.95
N ILE A 39 -0.28 -4.00 -6.33
CA ILE A 39 0.01 -3.62 -4.94
C ILE A 39 -0.33 -4.76 -3.98
N ILE A 40 -1.53 -5.36 -4.11
CA ILE A 40 -1.94 -6.48 -3.25
C ILE A 40 -0.96 -7.65 -3.41
N SER A 41 -0.57 -7.99 -4.64
CA SER A 41 0.39 -9.08 -4.87
C SER A 41 1.75 -8.79 -4.24
N ALA A 42 2.27 -7.56 -4.36
CA ALA A 42 3.54 -7.15 -3.77
C ALA A 42 3.49 -7.20 -2.23
N LEU A 43 2.39 -6.70 -1.63
CA LEU A 43 2.18 -6.77 -0.20
C LEU A 43 2.08 -8.21 0.27
N SER A 44 1.35 -9.09 -0.41
CA SER A 44 1.25 -10.50 -0.03
C SER A 44 2.60 -11.22 -0.02
N ILE A 45 3.54 -10.81 -0.88
CA ILE A 45 4.90 -11.36 -0.90
C ILE A 45 5.72 -10.83 0.29
N CYS A 46 5.53 -9.55 0.64
CA CYS A 46 6.38 -8.86 1.62
C CYS A 46 5.76 -8.73 3.02
N LEU A 47 4.52 -9.18 3.23
CA LEU A 47 3.74 -8.90 4.44
C LEU A 47 4.46 -9.37 5.70
N ASP A 48 4.97 -10.59 5.68
CA ASP A 48 5.71 -11.15 6.82
C ASP A 48 6.93 -10.30 7.19
N SER A 49 7.67 -9.80 6.20
CA SER A 49 8.82 -8.94 6.42
C SER A 49 8.40 -7.58 6.99
N ILE A 50 7.35 -6.97 6.43
CA ILE A 50 6.82 -5.68 6.90
C ILE A 50 6.39 -5.79 8.38
N VAL A 51 5.65 -6.85 8.72
CA VAL A 51 5.17 -7.06 10.09
C VAL A 51 6.35 -7.32 11.04
N LYS A 52 7.32 -8.14 10.64
CA LYS A 52 8.52 -8.39 11.47
C LYS A 52 9.32 -7.12 11.73
N THR A 53 9.57 -6.31 10.70
CA THR A 53 10.27 -5.03 10.85
C THR A 53 9.51 -4.10 11.81
N ALA A 54 8.19 -3.97 11.66
CA ALA A 54 7.40 -3.13 12.55
C ALA A 54 7.46 -3.58 14.02
N ILE A 55 7.49 -4.90 14.29
CA ILE A 55 7.66 -5.43 15.64
C ILE A 55 9.07 -5.16 16.18
N GLN A 56 10.10 -5.36 15.36
CA GLN A 56 11.49 -5.10 15.75
C GLN A 56 11.72 -3.63 16.10
N GLU A 57 11.16 -2.70 15.34
CA GLU A 57 11.26 -1.26 15.64
C GLU A 57 10.65 -0.92 17.02
N ILE A 58 9.59 -1.62 17.44
CA ILE A 58 9.03 -1.45 18.79
C ILE A 58 10.00 -1.93 19.86
N GLU A 59 10.68 -3.06 19.66
CA GLU A 59 11.67 -3.58 20.61
C GLU A 59 12.87 -2.62 20.73
N GLU A 60 13.33 -2.07 19.60
CA GLU A 60 14.42 -1.08 19.58
C GLU A 60 14.03 0.25 20.25
N CYS A 61 12.79 0.72 20.08
CA CYS A 61 12.33 1.96 20.72
C CYS A 61 12.17 1.85 22.25
N ASN A 62 12.02 0.63 22.80
CA ASN A 62 11.82 0.39 24.23
C ASN A 62 13.11 -0.03 24.97
N SER A 63 14.24 -0.08 24.26
CA SER A 63 15.57 -0.44 24.78
C SER A 63 16.44 0.79 25.02
#